data_AF-A0A4Y2BR99-F1
#
_entry.id   AF-A0A4Y2BR99-F1
#
_cell.length_a   1.000
_cell.length_b   1.000
_cell.length_c   1.000
_cell.angle_alpha   90.00
_cell.angle_beta   90.00
_cell.angle_gamma   90.00
#
_symmetry.space_group_name_H-M   'P 1'
#
loop_
_entity.id
_entity.type
_entity.pdbx_description
1 polymer ?
#
loop_
_entity_poly.entity_id
_entity_poly.type
_entity_poly.pdbx_seq_one_letter_code
_entity_poly.pdbx_strand_id
1 'polypeptide(L)'
;ERPFQIVIKGVHPDTKNDEIKKELEIAVPEIEIIKISSMKIIRSKKPMPMYMTEHKKNGKEEKIFNFSRFMYFTVTVENYRKPPGATQCWKSNQFNNSSANCGYTTRCLKCGQEHRTSECTITTPQDKPTCINCGAVGHIASSRVCPVFSKIKPTKGQGINYPRTQREFISSQYKRQKNSSPDQLN
;
A
#
# COMPACT_ATOMS: atom_id res chain seq x y z
N GLU A 1 -12.81 2.83 11.18
CA GLU A 1 -11.36 2.67 11.43
C GLU A 1 -10.80 1.54 10.57
N ARG A 2 -9.52 1.54 10.19
CA ARG A 2 -8.93 0.48 9.37
C ARG A 2 -8.62 -0.75 10.23
N PRO A 3 -9.05 -1.97 9.83
CA PRO A 3 -8.84 -3.17 10.63
C PRO A 3 -7.36 -3.50 10.79
N PHE A 4 -7.04 -4.12 11.92
CA PHE A 4 -5.73 -4.69 12.19
C PHE A 4 -5.63 -6.05 11.48
N GLN A 5 -4.50 -6.31 10.80
CA GLN A 5 -4.34 -7.49 9.96
C GLN A 5 -3.05 -8.22 10.32
N ILE A 6 -3.14 -9.53 10.54
CA ILE A 6 -2.00 -10.40 10.79
C ILE A 6 -1.96 -11.56 9.79
N VAL A 7 -0.82 -12.23 9.73
CA VAL A 7 -0.62 -13.49 9.03
C VAL A 7 -0.21 -14.55 10.04
N ILE A 8 -0.93 -15.65 10.06
CA ILE A 8 -0.59 -16.85 10.82
C ILE A 8 0.05 -17.83 9.83
N LYS A 9 1.30 -18.22 10.08
CA LYS A 9 2.07 -19.17 9.26
C LYS A 9 2.16 -20.52 9.95
N GLY A 10 2.27 -21.59 9.17
CA GLY A 10 2.48 -22.95 9.68
C GLY A 10 1.20 -23.77 9.86
N VAL A 11 0.04 -23.22 9.53
CA VAL A 11 -1.25 -23.94 9.54
C VAL A 11 -1.46 -24.65 8.21
N HIS A 12 -1.95 -25.88 8.22
CA HIS A 12 -2.16 -26.66 7.00
C HIS A 12 -3.14 -25.95 6.04
N PRO A 13 -2.90 -25.97 4.71
CA PRO A 13 -3.75 -25.25 3.75
C PRO A 13 -5.19 -25.77 3.65
N ASP A 14 -5.45 -26.99 4.10
CA ASP A 14 -6.78 -27.62 4.09
C ASP A 14 -7.57 -27.40 5.40
N THR A 15 -6.97 -26.75 6.39
CA THR A 15 -7.66 -26.41 7.65
C THR A 15 -8.83 -25.46 7.36
N LYS A 16 -10.00 -25.75 7.93
CA LYS A 16 -11.19 -24.92 7.68
C LYS A 16 -11.09 -23.60 8.43
N ASN A 17 -11.52 -22.52 7.79
CA ASN A 17 -11.52 -21.18 8.41
C ASN A 17 -12.29 -21.14 9.74
N ASP A 18 -13.37 -21.92 9.87
CA ASP A 18 -14.17 -21.97 11.11
C ASP A 18 -13.43 -22.62 12.27
N GLU A 19 -12.61 -23.64 11.99
CA GLU A 19 -11.72 -24.24 12.99
C GLU A 19 -10.66 -23.22 13.41
N ILE A 20 -10.14 -22.46 12.44
CA ILE A 20 -9.17 -21.39 12.72
C ILE A 20 -9.77 -20.32 13.63
N LYS A 21 -11.01 -19.92 13.34
CA LYS A 21 -11.76 -18.92 14.09
C LYS A 21 -11.99 -19.34 15.53
N LYS A 22 -12.51 -20.55 15.75
CA LYS A 22 -12.83 -21.07 17.09
C LYS A 22 -11.60 -21.09 18.01
N GLU A 23 -10.49 -21.61 17.51
CA GLU A 23 -9.27 -21.70 18.29
C GLU A 23 -8.66 -20.32 18.57
N LEU A 24 -8.77 -19.35 17.63
CA LEU A 24 -8.36 -17.97 17.90
C LEU A 24 -9.26 -17.30 18.95
N GLU A 25 -10.57 -17.55 18.95
CA GLU A 25 -11.50 -17.07 19.97
C GLU A 25 -11.17 -17.65 21.36
N ILE A 26 -10.66 -18.89 21.43
CA ILE A 26 -10.19 -19.50 22.67
C ILE A 26 -8.85 -18.93 23.11
N ALA A 27 -7.89 -18.80 22.19
CA ALA A 27 -6.53 -18.37 22.49
C ALA A 27 -6.45 -16.88 22.84
N VAL A 28 -7.28 -16.05 22.20
CA VAL A 28 -7.28 -14.59 22.37
C VAL A 28 -8.72 -14.03 22.39
N PRO A 29 -9.49 -14.33 23.46
CA PRO A 29 -10.91 -13.98 23.54
C PRO A 29 -11.17 -12.47 23.55
N GLU A 30 -10.15 -11.65 23.86
CA GLU A 30 -10.31 -10.20 23.88
C GLU A 30 -10.28 -9.56 22.50
N ILE A 31 -9.95 -10.29 21.43
CA ILE A 31 -9.85 -9.73 20.07
C ILE A 31 -11.04 -10.20 19.22
N GLU A 32 -11.74 -9.23 18.61
CA GLU A 32 -12.87 -9.50 17.72
C GLU A 32 -12.38 -9.79 16.29
N ILE A 33 -12.62 -11.02 15.82
CA ILE A 33 -12.23 -11.48 14.49
C ILE A 33 -13.30 -11.09 13.47
N ILE A 34 -12.93 -10.28 12.48
CA ILE A 34 -13.80 -9.84 11.39
C ILE A 34 -13.80 -10.86 10.25
N LYS A 35 -12.60 -11.32 9.86
CA LYS A 35 -12.45 -12.18 8.67
C LYS A 35 -11.22 -13.06 8.77
N ILE A 36 -11.33 -14.28 8.26
CA ILE A 36 -10.21 -15.21 8.05
C ILE A 36 -10.18 -15.59 6.57
N SER A 37 -8.99 -15.66 5.99
CA SER A 37 -8.81 -16.08 4.60
C SER A 37 -7.53 -16.86 4.40
N SER A 38 -7.62 -17.99 3.69
CA SER A 38 -6.44 -18.74 3.27
C SER A 38 -5.64 -17.95 2.24
N MET A 39 -4.33 -17.87 2.45
CA MET A 39 -3.44 -17.23 1.50
C MET A 39 -3.14 -18.20 0.36
N LYS A 40 -2.91 -17.64 -0.83
CA LYS A 40 -2.62 -18.39 -2.04
C LYS A 40 -1.32 -17.93 -2.66
N ILE A 41 -0.58 -18.86 -3.25
CA ILE A 41 0.58 -18.53 -4.09
C ILE A 41 0.07 -17.66 -5.25
N ILE A 42 0.65 -16.48 -5.43
CA ILE A 42 0.15 -15.46 -6.37
C ILE A 42 0.03 -16.01 -7.79
N ARG A 43 1.05 -16.78 -8.23
CA ARG A 43 1.14 -17.33 -9.59
C ARG A 43 0.24 -18.54 -9.80
N SER A 44 0.34 -19.56 -8.95
CA SER A 44 -0.38 -20.83 -9.15
C SER A 44 -1.79 -20.85 -8.56
N LYS A 45 -2.16 -19.85 -7.75
CA LYS A 45 -3.42 -19.78 -6.98
C LYS A 45 -3.65 -20.95 -6.02
N LYS A 46 -2.64 -21.81 -5.81
CA LYS A 46 -2.71 -22.91 -4.85
C LYS A 46 -2.71 -22.35 -3.42
N PRO A 47 -3.49 -22.94 -2.49
CA PRO A 47 -3.41 -22.65 -1.07
C PRO A 47 -1.98 -22.80 -0.56
N MET A 48 -1.62 -21.99 0.43
CA MET A 48 -0.33 -22.05 1.10
C MET A 48 -0.56 -22.18 2.61
N PRO A 49 0.44 -22.63 3.39
CA PRO A 49 0.27 -22.90 4.82
C PRO A 49 0.29 -21.60 5.64
N MET A 50 -0.53 -20.63 5.23
CA MET A 50 -0.65 -19.31 5.84
C MET A 50 -2.09 -18.80 5.70
N TYR A 51 -2.57 -18.12 6.75
CA TYR A 51 -3.88 -17.50 6.79
C TYR A 51 -3.74 -16.03 7.15
N MET A 52 -4.49 -15.18 6.48
CA MET A 52 -4.63 -13.77 6.85
C MET A 52 -5.91 -13.62 7.69
N THR A 53 -5.78 -12.97 8.84
CA THR A 53 -6.91 -12.68 9.73
C THR A 53 -7.03 -11.19 9.96
N GLU A 54 -8.24 -10.67 9.85
CA GLU A 54 -8.59 -9.27 10.09
C GLU A 54 -9.34 -9.16 11.41
N HIS A 55 -8.94 -8.18 12.22
CA HIS A 55 -9.43 -7.96 13.57
C HIS A 55 -9.87 -6.51 13.74
N LYS A 56 -10.84 -6.32 14.62
CA LYS A 56 -11.21 -4.98 15.06
C LYS A 56 -10.16 -4.48 16.04
N LYS A 57 -9.77 -3.22 15.89
CA LYS A 57 -8.82 -2.58 16.81
C LYS A 57 -9.47 -2.33 18.16
N ASN A 58 -8.73 -2.61 19.22
CA ASN A 58 -9.18 -2.44 20.59
C ASN A 58 -8.03 -2.16 21.59
N GLY A 59 -6.79 -1.99 21.12
CA GLY A 59 -5.63 -1.70 21.96
C GLY A 59 -5.02 -2.92 22.67
N LYS A 60 -5.51 -4.13 22.42
CA LYS A 60 -5.00 -5.39 23.00
C LYS A 60 -4.34 -6.29 21.96
N GLU A 61 -3.95 -5.73 20.81
CA GLU A 61 -3.47 -6.49 19.66
C GLU A 61 -2.16 -7.24 19.93
N GLU A 62 -1.33 -6.76 20.86
CA GLU A 62 -0.04 -7.39 21.20
C GLU A 62 -0.17 -8.84 21.66
N LYS A 63 -1.28 -9.19 22.32
CA LYS A 63 -1.54 -10.56 22.80
C LYS A 63 -1.53 -11.59 21.67
N ILE A 64 -1.91 -11.20 20.46
CA ILE A 64 -1.98 -12.09 19.31
C ILE A 64 -0.59 -12.58 18.86
N PHE A 65 0.48 -11.89 19.22
CA PHE A 65 1.85 -12.26 18.85
C PHE A 65 2.49 -13.22 19.84
N ASN A 66 1.85 -13.48 20.99
CA ASN A 66 2.43 -14.25 22.08
C ASN A 66 2.21 -15.77 21.94
N PHE A 67 1.29 -16.21 21.06
CA PHE A 67 1.08 -17.66 20.85
C PHE A 67 1.94 -18.20 19.71
N SER A 68 2.55 -19.35 19.95
CA SER A 68 3.41 -20.08 19.00
C SER A 68 2.87 -21.48 18.67
N ARG A 69 1.76 -21.87 19.29
CA ARG A 69 1.09 -23.16 19.08
C ARG A 69 -0.39 -22.95 18.94
N PHE A 70 -0.98 -23.72 18.04
CA PHE A 70 -2.36 -23.60 17.63
C PHE A 70 -2.82 -24.97 17.14
N MET A 71 -3.83 -25.57 17.77
CA MET A 71 -4.18 -26.99 17.53
C MET A 71 -2.93 -27.90 17.68
N TYR A 72 -2.60 -28.65 16.63
CA TYR A 72 -1.44 -29.53 16.54
C TYR A 72 -0.26 -28.88 15.78
N PHE A 73 -0.36 -27.60 15.42
CA PHE A 73 0.63 -26.89 14.63
C PHE A 73 1.49 -25.96 15.48
N THR A 74 2.77 -25.89 15.15
CA THR A 74 3.63 -24.79 15.56
C THR A 74 3.45 -23.66 14.54
N VAL A 75 3.12 -22.47 15.03
CA VAL A 75 2.77 -21.32 14.19
C VAL A 75 3.66 -20.13 14.46
N THR A 76 3.74 -19.24 13.48
CA THR A 76 4.36 -17.92 13.62
C THR A 76 3.36 -16.86 13.23
N VAL A 77 3.19 -15.85 14.09
CA VAL A 77 2.28 -14.73 13.84
C VAL A 77 3.09 -13.49 13.47
N GLU A 78 2.72 -12.88 12.34
CA GLU A 78 3.39 -11.68 11.84
C GLU A 78 2.36 -10.61 11.46
N ASN A 79 2.77 -9.34 11.53
CA ASN A 79 1.99 -8.24 10.97
C ASN A 79 1.81 -8.45 9.46
N TYR A 80 0.57 -8.33 8.96
CA TYR A 80 0.34 -8.38 7.52
C TYR A 80 0.95 -7.15 6.84
N ARG A 81 1.93 -7.40 5.98
CA ARG A 81 2.54 -6.38 5.14
C ARG A 81 1.91 -6.46 3.76
N LYS A 82 1.18 -5.41 3.38
CA LYS A 82 0.71 -5.27 2.00
C LYS A 82 1.92 -5.32 1.06
N PRO A 83 1.85 -6.05 -0.07
CA PRO A 83 2.89 -5.99 -1.08
C PRO A 83 3.18 -4.51 -1.41
N PRO A 84 4.46 -4.14 -1.58
CA PRO A 84 4.80 -2.76 -1.92
C PRO A 84 4.10 -2.41 -3.24
N GLY A 85 3.17 -1.47 -3.18
CA GLY A 85 2.62 -0.79 -4.36
C GLY A 85 3.46 0.44 -4.69
N ALA A 86 3.26 1.06 -5.85
CA ALA A 86 3.92 2.32 -6.20
C ALA A 86 3.80 3.32 -5.05
N THR A 87 4.95 3.77 -4.54
CA THR A 87 4.99 4.90 -3.59
C THR A 87 4.42 6.11 -4.29
N GLN A 88 3.38 6.73 -3.75
CA GLN A 88 2.83 7.96 -4.31
C GLN A 88 3.28 9.14 -3.44
N CYS A 89 3.84 10.16 -4.09
CA CYS A 89 4.22 11.39 -3.42
C CYS A 89 2.99 12.19 -3.01
N TRP A 90 2.88 12.63 -1.76
CA TRP A 90 1.74 13.43 -1.29
C TRP A 90 1.79 14.89 -1.75
N LYS A 91 2.97 15.38 -2.16
CA LYS A 91 3.11 16.74 -2.71
C LYS A 91 2.69 16.78 -4.18
N SER A 92 3.33 15.96 -5.02
CA SER A 92 3.14 16.02 -6.47
C SER A 92 2.19 14.96 -7.04
N ASN A 93 1.73 14.02 -6.22
CA ASN A 93 0.91 12.86 -6.60
C ASN A 93 1.56 11.90 -7.61
N GLN A 94 2.85 12.07 -7.91
CA GLN A 94 3.61 11.19 -8.79
C GLN A 94 3.91 9.85 -8.13
N PHE A 95 3.92 8.79 -8.94
CA PHE A 95 4.31 7.45 -8.51
C PHE A 95 5.84 7.29 -8.46
N ASN A 96 6.28 6.35 -7.63
CA ASN A 96 7.69 6.05 -7.33
C ASN A 96 8.51 7.26 -6.84
N ASN A 97 7.85 8.24 -6.23
CA ASN A 97 8.47 9.44 -5.66
C ASN A 97 8.04 9.60 -4.20
N SER A 98 8.98 9.87 -3.30
CA SER A 98 8.66 10.11 -1.89
C SER A 98 8.38 11.59 -1.64
N SER A 99 7.52 11.90 -0.67
CA SER A 99 7.26 13.30 -0.26
C SER A 99 8.48 13.98 0.36
N ALA A 100 9.34 13.20 1.02
CA ALA A 100 10.52 13.69 1.73
C ALA A 100 11.53 14.33 0.78
N ASN A 101 11.68 13.80 -0.43
CA ASN A 101 12.67 14.26 -1.41
C ASN A 101 12.04 14.80 -2.70
N CYS A 102 10.78 15.27 -2.61
CA CYS A 102 10.04 15.77 -3.77
C CYS A 102 10.39 17.24 -4.05
N GLY A 103 11.04 17.49 -5.19
CA GLY A 103 11.29 18.84 -5.72
C GLY A 103 10.25 19.34 -6.74
N TYR A 104 9.19 18.56 -6.99
CA TYR A 104 8.09 18.96 -7.88
C TYR A 104 7.12 19.92 -7.18
N THR A 105 6.44 20.74 -7.98
CA THR A 105 5.31 21.56 -7.55
C THR A 105 4.22 20.71 -6.91
N THR A 106 3.60 21.26 -5.87
CA THR A 106 2.46 20.61 -5.22
C THR A 106 1.29 20.59 -6.20
N ARG A 107 0.61 19.44 -6.33
CA ARG A 107 -0.59 19.30 -7.17
C ARG A 107 -1.71 18.70 -6.36
N CYS A 108 -2.90 19.28 -6.43
CA CYS A 108 -4.08 18.76 -5.76
C CYS A 108 -4.54 17.44 -6.40
N LEU A 109 -4.81 16.40 -5.59
CA LEU A 109 -5.26 15.10 -6.09
C LEU A 109 -6.66 15.16 -6.75
N LYS A 110 -7.47 16.15 -6.37
CA LYS A 110 -8.87 16.30 -6.83
C LYS A 110 -8.96 17.08 -8.15
N CYS A 111 -8.28 18.22 -8.26
CA CYS A 111 -8.40 19.13 -9.40
C CYS A 111 -7.10 19.38 -10.18
N GLY A 112 -5.96 18.87 -9.70
CA GLY A 112 -4.66 19.01 -10.36
C GLY A 112 -3.98 20.38 -10.21
N GLN A 113 -4.65 21.36 -9.61
CA GLN A 113 -4.13 22.72 -9.42
C GLN A 113 -3.05 22.79 -8.32
N GLU A 114 -2.32 23.91 -8.27
CA GLU A 114 -1.17 24.11 -7.41
C GLU A 114 -1.53 24.44 -5.94
N HIS A 115 -2.06 23.46 -5.23
CA HIS A 115 -2.33 23.54 -3.78
C HIS A 115 -2.40 22.14 -3.17
N ARG A 116 -2.40 22.05 -1.84
CA ARG A 116 -2.57 20.76 -1.15
C ARG A 116 -4.02 20.31 -1.27
N THR A 117 -4.26 19.00 -1.36
CA THR A 117 -5.64 18.46 -1.39
C THR A 117 -6.52 18.89 -0.21
N SER A 118 -5.90 19.23 0.93
CA SER A 118 -6.57 19.79 2.12
C SER A 118 -7.10 21.22 1.94
N GLU A 119 -6.50 22.00 1.05
CA GLU A 119 -6.85 23.39 0.75
C GLU A 119 -7.81 23.49 -0.44
N CYS A 120 -8.21 22.35 -1.00
CA CYS A 120 -9.05 22.34 -2.19
C CYS A 120 -10.49 22.71 -1.85
N THR A 121 -11.07 23.63 -2.64
CA THR A 121 -12.48 24.03 -2.56
C THR A 121 -13.45 22.88 -2.87
N ILE A 122 -12.98 21.86 -3.59
CA ILE A 122 -13.76 20.66 -3.90
C ILE A 122 -13.75 19.76 -2.67
N THR A 123 -14.81 19.82 -1.87
CA THR A 123 -14.98 19.00 -0.66
C THR A 123 -15.78 17.72 -0.93
N THR A 124 -16.65 17.74 -1.93
CA THR A 124 -17.51 16.62 -2.29
C THR A 124 -16.82 15.64 -3.25
N PRO A 125 -17.17 14.34 -3.19
CA PRO A 125 -16.76 13.36 -4.20
C PRO A 125 -17.28 13.77 -5.58
N GLN A 126 -16.40 13.74 -6.58
CA GLN A 126 -16.79 13.96 -7.98
C GLN A 126 -17.21 12.62 -8.58
N ASP A 127 -18.29 12.60 -9.36
CA ASP A 127 -18.75 11.38 -10.07
C ASP A 127 -17.76 10.92 -11.14
N LYS A 128 -17.14 11.87 -11.84
CA LYS A 128 -16.21 11.60 -12.95
C LYS A 128 -14.91 12.41 -12.78
N PRO A 129 -14.08 12.06 -11.79
CA PRO A 129 -12.82 12.77 -11.57
C PRO A 129 -11.87 12.50 -12.73
N THR A 130 -11.04 13.48 -13.05
CA THR A 130 -9.96 13.34 -14.05
C THR A 130 -8.65 13.04 -13.36
N CYS A 131 -7.97 11.98 -13.79
CA CYS A 131 -6.70 11.57 -13.21
C CYS A 131 -5.57 12.52 -13.62
N ILE A 132 -4.94 13.18 -12.65
CA ILE A 132 -3.84 14.14 -12.90
C ILE A 132 -2.53 13.52 -13.39
N ASN A 133 -2.42 12.18 -13.38
CA ASN A 133 -1.24 11.46 -13.85
C ASN A 133 -1.42 10.86 -15.25
N CYS A 134 -2.64 10.51 -15.66
CA CYS A 134 -2.90 9.89 -16.97
C CYS A 134 -3.93 10.62 -17.85
N GLY A 135 -4.60 11.65 -17.33
CA GLY A 135 -5.63 12.43 -18.02
C GLY A 135 -6.97 11.71 -18.21
N ALA A 136 -7.09 10.43 -17.85
CA ALA A 136 -8.33 9.68 -18.03
C ALA A 136 -9.41 10.09 -17.01
N VAL A 137 -10.66 10.12 -17.48
CA VAL A 137 -11.86 10.41 -16.67
C VAL A 137 -12.34 9.13 -15.97
N GLY A 138 -12.90 9.27 -14.78
CA GLY A 138 -13.52 8.19 -14.00
C GLY A 138 -12.67 7.67 -12.85
N HIS A 139 -11.45 8.18 -12.63
CA HIS A 139 -10.65 7.86 -11.45
C HIS A 139 -9.67 8.98 -11.08
N ILE A 140 -9.29 9.03 -9.81
CA ILE A 140 -8.22 9.91 -9.29
C ILE A 140 -6.85 9.24 -9.42
N ALA A 141 -5.78 10.04 -9.36
CA ALA A 141 -4.41 9.54 -9.53
C ALA A 141 -3.95 8.52 -8.48
N SER A 142 -4.58 8.43 -7.31
CA SER A 142 -4.27 7.39 -6.33
C SER A 142 -4.94 6.03 -6.62
N SER A 143 -5.80 5.96 -7.63
CA SER A 143 -6.54 4.74 -7.95
C SER A 143 -5.65 3.67 -8.59
N ARG A 144 -5.89 2.41 -8.22
CA ARG A 144 -5.18 1.23 -8.76
C ARG A 144 -5.58 0.87 -10.19
N VAL A 145 -6.66 1.46 -10.70
CA VAL A 145 -7.10 1.29 -12.10
C VAL A 145 -6.36 2.23 -13.04
N CYS A 146 -5.56 3.18 -12.51
CA CYS A 146 -4.80 4.10 -13.34
C CYS A 146 -3.75 3.33 -14.16
N PRO A 147 -3.66 3.53 -15.49
CA PRO A 147 -2.67 2.85 -16.32
C PRO A 147 -1.23 3.24 -15.96
N VAL A 148 -1.04 4.45 -15.42
CA VAL A 148 0.26 4.96 -14.95
C VAL A 148 0.61 4.41 -13.56
N PHE A 149 -0.34 3.77 -12.87
CA PHE A 149 -0.07 3.07 -11.61
C PHE A 149 0.89 1.91 -11.88
N SER A 150 2.18 2.19 -11.69
CA SER A 150 3.23 1.20 -11.86
C SER A 150 3.05 0.12 -10.80
N LYS A 151 2.86 -1.12 -11.24
CA LYS A 151 3.02 -2.27 -10.34
C LYS A 151 4.51 -2.32 -10.01
N ILE A 152 4.91 -1.92 -8.80
CA ILE A 152 6.25 -2.23 -8.31
C ILE A 152 6.42 -3.74 -8.45
N LYS A 153 7.36 -4.16 -9.30
CA LYS A 153 7.82 -5.55 -9.24
C LYS A 153 8.47 -5.67 -7.86
N PRO A 154 8.06 -6.63 -7.01
CA PRO A 154 8.77 -6.84 -5.75
C PRO A 154 10.21 -7.23 -6.10
N THR A 155 11.12 -6.26 -6.03
CA THR A 155 12.55 -6.56 -5.95
C THR A 155 12.69 -7.35 -4.66
N LYS A 156 13.16 -8.59 -4.77
CA LYS A 156 13.39 -9.46 -3.62
C LYS A 156 14.28 -8.72 -2.62
N GLY A 157 13.69 -8.18 -1.56
CA GLY A 157 14.39 -7.52 -0.47
C GLY A 157 15.05 -6.18 -0.85
N GLN A 158 15.07 -5.28 0.13
CA GLN A 158 15.87 -4.06 0.18
C GLN A 158 15.32 -2.85 -0.59
N GLY A 159 15.29 -1.72 0.14
CA GLY A 159 14.95 -0.41 -0.40
C GLY A 159 15.78 -0.07 -1.62
N ILE A 160 15.16 0.63 -2.57
CA ILE A 160 15.73 0.91 -3.88
C ILE A 160 16.92 1.86 -3.73
N ASN A 161 18.14 1.32 -3.67
CA ASN A 161 19.37 2.08 -3.87
C ASN A 161 19.64 2.11 -5.38
N TYR A 162 19.16 3.14 -6.09
CA TYR A 162 19.55 3.33 -7.49
C TYR A 162 21.07 3.54 -7.58
N PRO A 163 21.78 2.95 -8.57
CA PRO A 163 23.17 3.26 -8.84
C PRO A 163 23.37 4.77 -9.01
N ARG A 164 24.51 5.30 -8.54
CA ARG A 164 24.81 6.74 -8.54
C ARG A 164 24.62 7.38 -9.93
N THR A 165 25.05 6.68 -10.97
CA THR A 165 24.92 7.09 -12.38
C THR A 165 23.47 7.29 -12.82
N GLN A 166 22.54 6.47 -12.32
CA GLN A 166 21.12 6.59 -12.63
C GLN A 166 20.48 7.77 -11.87
N ARG A 167 20.92 8.06 -10.65
CA ARG A 167 20.49 9.28 -9.92
C ARG A 167 20.98 10.55 -10.59
N GLU A 168 22.23 10.54 -11.05
CA GLU A 168 22.84 11.66 -11.76
C GLU A 168 22.16 11.90 -13.11
N PHE A 169 21.84 10.83 -13.85
CA PHE A 169 21.06 10.93 -15.09
C PHE A 169 19.69 11.54 -14.86
N ILE A 170 18.93 11.03 -13.87
CA ILE A 170 17.61 11.57 -13.51
C ILE A 170 17.73 13.04 -13.07
N SER A 171 18.70 13.38 -12.20
CA SER A 171 18.95 14.77 -11.79
C SER A 171 19.27 15.70 -12.97
N SER A 172 20.05 15.22 -13.96
CA SER A 172 20.38 15.98 -15.17
C SER A 172 19.18 16.23 -16.09
N GLN A 173 18.23 15.31 -16.15
CA GLN A 173 16.98 15.45 -16.91
C GLN A 173 16.08 16.53 -16.29
N TYR A 174 15.99 16.57 -14.95
CA TYR A 174 15.24 17.60 -14.23
C TYR A 174 15.85 18.99 -14.39
N LYS A 175 17.19 19.11 -14.33
CA LYS A 175 17.87 20.40 -14.55
C LYS A 175 17.64 20.94 -15.97
N ARG A 176 17.63 20.07 -16.98
CA ARG A 176 17.31 20.45 -18.36
C ARG A 176 15.88 20.97 -18.52
N GLN A 177 14.90 20.29 -17.90
CA GLN A 177 13.51 20.73 -17.94
C GLN A 177 13.31 22.10 -17.26
N LYS A 178 14.01 22.38 -16.17
CA LYS A 178 13.96 23.67 -15.48
C LYS A 178 14.56 24.83 -16.29
N ASN A 179 15.56 24.54 -17.12
CA ASN A 179 16.24 25.54 -17.97
C ASN A 179 15.56 25.73 -19.34
N SER A 180 14.46 25.01 -19.61
CA SER A 180 13.74 25.09 -20.89
C SER A 180 12.45 25.93 -20.81
N SER A 181 12.15 26.55 -19.66
CA SER A 181 11.05 27.51 -19.51
C SER A 181 11.55 28.91 -19.94
N PRO A 182 10.93 29.56 -20.94
CA PRO A 182 11.35 30.87 -21.42
C PRO A 182 10.73 31.97 -20.56
N ASP A 183 11.41 32.37 -19.49
CA ASP A 183 11.12 33.64 -18.78
C ASP A 183 12.42 34.41 -18.55
N GLN A 184 12.96 34.97 -19.62
CA GLN A 184 13.78 36.19 -19.60
C GLN A 184 13.55 36.95 -20.92
N LEU A 185 12.53 37.81 -20.94
CA LEU A 185 12.43 39.00 -21.80
C LEU A 185 11.17 39.82 -21.41
N ASN A 186 11.34 40.62 -20.35
CA ASN A 186 10.90 42.02 -20.16
C ASN A 186 10.87 42.36 -18.67
#